data_AF-A0A955EEJ6-F1
#
_entry.id   AF-A0A955EEJ6-F1
#
_cell.length_a   1.000
_cell.length_b   1.000
_cell.length_c   1.000
_cell.angle_alpha   90.00
_cell.angle_beta   90.00
_cell.angle_gamma   90.00
#
_symmetry.space_group_name_H-M   'P 1'
#
loop_
_entity.id
_entity.type
_entity.pdbx_description
1 polymer ?
#
loop_
_entity_poly.entity_id
_entity_poly.type
_entity_poly.pdbx_seq_one_letter_code
_entity_poly.pdbx_strand_id
1 'polypeptide(L)'
;MAKTKKRTRTQRESDSAYFLKIILYFILGTLWVRLLHVDFGPFTHFSVPIGLLIGLVFASHEHFQIDRKVEYAVLLIATILSFYLPVGITI
;
A
#
# COMPACT_ATOMS: atom_id res chain seq x y z
N MET A 1 -49.13 8.83 -4.34
CA MET A 1 -48.19 7.69 -4.41
C MET A 1 -46.86 8.12 -3.78
N ALA A 2 -46.56 7.65 -2.57
CA ALA A 2 -45.31 7.99 -1.88
C ALA A 2 -44.19 7.03 -2.30
N LYS A 3 -43.15 7.53 -2.98
CA LYS A 3 -41.95 6.75 -3.31
C LYS A 3 -41.13 6.55 -2.03
N THR A 4 -41.20 5.36 -1.43
CA THR A 4 -40.33 4.95 -0.34
C THR A 4 -38.89 4.87 -0.83
N LYS A 5 -38.07 5.86 -0.44
CA LYS A 5 -36.63 5.93 -0.75
C LYS A 5 -35.94 4.80 0.02
N LYS A 6 -35.62 3.70 -0.66
CA LYS A 6 -34.83 2.58 -0.13
C LYS A 6 -33.48 3.15 0.33
N ARG A 7 -33.28 3.28 1.65
CA ARG A 7 -31.98 3.63 2.24
C ARG A 7 -31.03 2.49 1.91
N THR A 8 -30.16 2.70 0.94
CA THR A 8 -29.05 1.79 0.65
C THR A 8 -28.21 1.71 1.91
N ARG A 9 -28.22 0.53 2.55
CA ARG A 9 -27.47 0.26 3.77
C ARG A 9 -26.01 0.17 3.36
N THR A 10 -25.29 1.30 3.40
CA THR A 10 -23.85 1.31 3.19
C THR A 10 -23.25 0.39 4.26
N GLN A 11 -22.74 -0.77 3.84
CA GLN A 11 -22.02 -1.67 4.76
C GLN A 11 -20.80 -0.90 5.23
N ARG A 12 -20.87 -0.31 6.42
CA ARG A 12 -19.71 0.24 7.10
C ARG A 12 -18.81 -0.93 7.47
N GLU A 13 -17.59 -0.90 6.96
CA GLU A 13 -16.51 -1.76 7.42
C GLU A 13 -16.33 -1.58 8.94
N SER A 14 -15.93 -2.64 9.65
CA SER A 14 -15.64 -2.53 11.07
C SER A 14 -14.31 -1.79 11.28
N ASP A 15 -14.22 -1.01 12.36
CA ASP A 15 -13.02 -0.23 12.68
C ASP A 15 -11.75 -1.11 12.74
N SER A 16 -11.89 -2.35 13.22
CA SER A 16 -10.79 -3.32 13.27
C SER A 16 -10.31 -3.76 11.88
N ALA A 17 -11.23 -3.99 10.94
CA ALA A 17 -10.88 -4.36 9.57
C ALA A 17 -10.19 -3.20 8.86
N TYR A 18 -10.70 -1.99 9.05
CA TYR A 18 -10.08 -0.76 8.56
C TYR A 18 -8.64 -0.58 9.09
N PHE A 19 -8.45 -0.75 10.40
CA PHE A 19 -7.14 -0.63 11.03
C PHE A 19 -6.15 -1.69 10.51
N LEU A 20 -6.60 -2.94 10.38
CA LEU A 20 -5.81 -4.01 9.79
C LEU A 20 -5.38 -3.66 8.36
N LYS A 21 -6.28 -3.07 7.57
CA LYS A 21 -6.01 -2.65 6.21
C LYS A 21 -4.89 -1.60 6.14
N ILE A 22 -4.95 -0.58 7.02
CA ILE A 22 -3.89 0.43 7.14
C ILE A 22 -2.55 -0.22 7.47
N ILE A 23 -2.53 -1.13 8.45
CA ILE A 23 -1.31 -1.86 8.83
C ILE A 23 -0.76 -2.63 7.63
N LEU A 24 -1.62 -3.29 6.85
CA LEU A 24 -1.22 -4.05 5.68
C LEU A 24 -0.55 -3.15 4.63
N TYR A 25 -1.13 -1.98 4.33
CA TYR A 25 -0.50 -1.01 3.43
C TYR A 25 0.81 -0.45 3.95
N PHE A 26 0.90 -0.22 5.27
CA PHE A 26 2.14 0.21 5.89
C PHE A 26 3.24 -0.85 5.74
N ILE A 27 2.93 -2.12 6.04
CA ILE A 27 3.87 -3.25 5.89
C ILE A 27 4.27 -3.41 4.42
N LEU A 28 3.32 -3.34 3.48
CA LEU A 28 3.64 -3.37 2.06
C LEU A 28 4.59 -2.23 1.68
N GLY A 29 4.37 -1.02 2.19
CA GLY A 29 5.26 0.10 1.92
C GLY A 29 6.69 -0.09 2.43
N THR A 30 6.95 -0.98 3.40
CA THR A 30 8.31 -1.26 3.88
C THR A 30 9.03 -2.36 3.09
N LEU A 31 8.33 -3.05 2.17
CA LEU A 31 8.92 -4.14 1.39
C LEU A 31 9.70 -3.60 0.18
N TRP A 32 11.02 -3.64 0.32
CA TRP A 32 11.97 -3.38 -0.76
C TRP A 32 12.71 -4.66 -1.13
N VAL A 33 13.04 -4.80 -2.42
CA VAL A 33 14.08 -5.74 -2.85
C VAL A 33 15.28 -4.93 -3.24
N ARG A 34 16.40 -5.20 -2.59
CA ARG A 34 17.67 -4.51 -2.77
C ARG A 34 18.66 -5.51 -3.35
N LEU A 35 19.01 -5.29 -4.60
CA LEU A 35 19.99 -6.06 -5.34
C LEU A 35 21.37 -5.44 -5.11
N LEU A 36 22.21 -6.17 -4.38
CA LEU A 36 23.58 -5.79 -4.06
C LEU A 36 24.54 -6.53 -5.00
N HIS A 37 25.61 -5.89 -5.46
CA HIS A 37 26.61 -6.48 -6.36
C HIS A 37 26.08 -6.82 -7.76
N VAL A 38 25.03 -6.12 -8.20
CA VAL A 38 24.59 -6.21 -9.60
C VAL A 38 25.26 -5.09 -10.37
N ASP A 39 26.30 -5.44 -11.12
CA ASP A 39 27.04 -4.50 -11.96
C ASP A 39 26.29 -4.25 -13.28
N PHE A 40 25.40 -3.26 -13.29
CA PHE A 40 24.82 -2.69 -14.52
C PHE A 40 25.49 -1.35 -14.83
N GLY A 41 26.71 -1.42 -15.40
CA GLY A 41 27.48 -0.23 -15.76
C GLY A 41 27.91 0.58 -14.51
N PRO A 42 27.63 1.90 -14.42
CA PRO A 42 27.97 2.70 -13.25
C PRO A 42 27.05 2.48 -12.04
N PHE A 43 25.98 1.68 -12.18
CA PHE A 43 25.05 1.39 -11.10
C PHE A 43 25.45 0.08 -10.41
N THR A 44 25.90 0.17 -9.16
CA THR A 44 26.35 -0.96 -8.33
C THR A 44 25.27 -1.47 -7.37
N HIS A 45 24.21 -0.68 -7.16
CA HIS A 45 23.12 -0.98 -6.25
C HIS A 45 21.79 -0.62 -6.90
N PHE A 46 20.87 -1.59 -6.93
CA PHE A 46 19.53 -1.38 -7.44
C PHE A 46 18.49 -1.72 -6.37
N SER A 47 17.61 -0.77 -6.05
CA SER A 47 16.57 -0.96 -5.03
C SER A 47 15.19 -0.75 -5.66
N VAL A 48 14.35 -1.77 -5.59
CA VAL A 48 12.99 -1.75 -6.14
C VAL A 48 11.98 -1.83 -5.00
N PRO A 49 11.04 -0.86 -4.89
CA PRO A 49 9.97 -0.91 -3.90
C PRO A 49 8.85 -1.85 -4.39
N ILE A 50 9.10 -3.16 -4.36
CA ILE A 50 8.11 -4.17 -4.80
C ILE A 50 6.82 -4.09 -4.00
N GLY A 51 6.91 -3.78 -2.71
CA GLY A 51 5.73 -3.60 -1.88
C GLY A 51 4.86 -2.42 -2.27
N LEU A 52 5.43 -1.33 -2.79
CA LEU A 52 4.66 -0.23 -3.38
C LEU A 52 3.89 -0.69 -4.60
N LEU A 53 4.53 -1.45 -5.51
CA LEU A 53 3.87 -1.95 -6.71
C LEU A 53 2.68 -2.86 -6.36
N ILE A 54 2.89 -3.80 -5.43
CA ILE A 54 1.84 -4.70 -4.95
C ILE A 54 0.73 -3.90 -4.25
N GLY A 55 1.09 -3.00 -3.34
CA GLY A 55 0.14 -2.16 -2.63
C GLY A 55 -0.71 -1.28 -3.55
N LEU A 56 -0.14 -0.76 -4.64
CA LEU A 56 -0.87 0.04 -5.62
C LEU A 56 -1.92 -0.80 -6.35
N VAL A 57 -1.57 -2.04 -6.71
CA VAL A 57 -2.49 -2.99 -7.34
C VAL A 57 -3.63 -3.35 -6.40
N PHE A 58 -3.33 -3.66 -5.12
CA PHE A 58 -4.35 -3.94 -4.11
C PHE A 58 -5.29 -2.74 -3.88
N ALA A 59 -4.74 -1.53 -3.73
CA ALA A 59 -5.53 -0.30 -3.57
C ALA A 59 -6.36 0.07 -4.81
N SER A 60 -5.94 -0.39 -5.99
CA SER A 60 -6.72 -0.20 -7.22
C SER A 60 -7.94 -1.12 -7.29
N HIS A 61 -7.82 -2.37 -6.81
CA HIS A 61 -8.88 -3.37 -6.90
C HIS A 61 -10.01 -3.15 -5.89
N GLU A 62 -9.70 -2.58 -4.72
CA GLU A 62 -10.69 -2.43 -3.67
C GLU A 62 -11.61 -1.22 -3.90
N HIS A 63 -12.88 -1.51 -4.22
CA HIS A 63 -13.92 -0.50 -4.44
C HIS A 63 -14.76 -0.25 -3.16
N PHE A 64 -14.16 -0.36 -1.97
CA PHE A 64 -14.89 -0.20 -0.71
C PHE A 64 -14.50 1.09 0.04
N GLN A 65 -15.40 2.08 -0.11
CA GLN A 65 -15.86 3.13 0.82
C GLN A 65 -14.86 4.03 1.59
N ILE A 66 -13.58 3.73 1.63
CA ILE A 66 -12.53 4.62 2.16
C ILE A 66 -12.07 5.51 1.00
N ASP A 67 -11.77 6.78 1.29
CA ASP A 67 -11.00 7.61 0.38
C ASP A 67 -9.64 6.92 0.14
N ARG A 68 -9.49 6.21 -0.98
CA ARG A 68 -8.26 5.51 -1.44
C ARG A 68 -6.97 6.32 -1.21
N LYS A 69 -7.12 7.64 -1.13
CA LYS A 69 -6.11 8.62 -0.71
C LYS A 69 -5.38 8.25 0.58
N VAL A 70 -6.07 7.72 1.60
CA VAL A 70 -5.43 7.32 2.88
C VAL A 70 -4.53 6.11 2.68
N GLU A 71 -5.02 5.09 1.97
CA GLU A 71 -4.25 3.88 1.65
C GLU A 71 -2.99 4.25 0.84
N TYR A 72 -3.14 5.10 -0.19
CA TYR A 72 -2.01 5.60 -0.97
C TYR A 72 -1.05 6.44 -0.13
N ALA A 73 -1.57 7.33 0.74
CA ALA A 73 -0.73 8.16 1.59
C ALA A 73 0.11 7.31 2.53
N VAL A 74 -0.49 6.33 3.21
CA VAL A 74 0.22 5.42 4.11
C VAL A 74 1.26 4.60 3.35
N LEU A 75 0.89 4.02 2.21
CA LEU A 75 1.80 3.23 1.37
C LEU A 75 3.00 4.07 0.90
N LEU A 76 2.76 5.27 0.39
CA LEU A 76 3.80 6.17 -0.10
C LEU A 76 4.71 6.66 1.01
N ILE A 77 4.15 7.09 2.15
CA ILE A 77 4.94 7.55 3.30
C ILE A 77 5.80 6.39 3.82
N ALA A 78 5.24 5.20 3.99
CA ALA A 78 6.00 4.03 4.43
C ALA A 78 7.12 3.66 3.44
N THR A 79 6.87 3.77 2.13
CA THR A 79 7.88 3.53 1.08
C THR A 79 9.00 4.56 1.15
N ILE A 80 8.68 5.85 1.22
CA ILE A 80 9.67 6.92 1.27
C ILE A 80 10.52 6.81 2.55
N LEU A 81 9.89 6.55 3.70
CA LEU A 81 10.61 6.40 4.96
C LEU A 81 11.52 5.17 4.92
N SER A 82 11.00 4.01 4.51
CA SER A 82 11.76 2.76 4.46
C SER A 82 12.88 2.75 3.42
N PHE A 83 12.86 3.64 2.42
CA PHE A 83 13.97 3.82 1.49
C PHE A 83 15.29 4.10 2.20
N TYR A 84 15.25 4.89 3.28
CA TYR A 84 16.43 5.27 4.07
C TYR A 84 16.79 4.26 5.16
N LEU A 85 15.91 3.31 5.45
CA LEU A 85 16.17 2.29 6.45
C LEU A 85 16.70 1.01 5.79
N PRO A 86 17.54 0.23 6.49
CA PRO A 86 17.99 -1.09 6.04
C PRO A 86 16.89 -2.15 6.23
N VAL A 87 15.69 -1.87 5.72
CA VAL A 87 14.55 -2.78 5.69
C VAL A 87 14.32 -3.29 4.26
N GLY A 88 13.82 -4.52 4.17
CA GLY A 88 13.56 -5.22 2.92
C GLY A 88 14.36 -6.52 2.78
N ILE A 89 14.28 -7.09 1.59
CA ILE A 89 14.99 -8.31 1.21
C ILE A 89 16.23 -7.87 0.42
N THR A 90 17.41 -8.19 0.94
CA THR A 90 18.68 -7.97 0.24
C THR A 90 19.09 -9.26 -0.45
N ILE A 91 19.33 -9.19 -1.75
CA ILE A 91 19.76 -10.30 -2.61
C ILE A 91 21.05 -9.90 -3.30
#